data_AF-A0A085ZMF7-F1
#
_entry.id   AF-A0A085ZMF7-F1
#
_cell.length_a   1.000
_cell.length_b   1.000
_cell.length_c   1.000
_cell.angle_alpha   90.00
_cell.angle_beta   90.00
_cell.angle_gamma   90.00
#
_symmetry.space_group_name_H-M   'P 1'
#
loop_
_entity.id
_entity.type
_entity.pdbx_description
1 polymer ?
#
loop_
_entity_poly.entity_id
_entity_poly.type
_entity_poly.pdbx_seq_one_letter_code
_entity_poly.pdbx_strand_id
1 'polypeptide(L)'
;MIIGNKETFAVELIANENNPKMGYGKLWLQNSFLGTSEDLIYLNGYLISLIDEIINSKEINFELENRNEIEIFEVLKSKSKKRSDYAVIGSTFTDDFEIYSYKKDDSIIVLWKLMHEKEMIFNELKKYSKEIQFATVPLFELEIVKKKVLEIIT
;
A
#
# COMPACT_ATOMS: atom_id res chain seq x y z
N MET A 1 12.73 11.08 4.10
CA MET A 1 12.78 11.62 2.72
C MET A 1 11.58 11.13 1.94
N ILE A 2 11.18 11.85 0.88
CA ILE A 2 10.05 11.46 0.01
C ILE A 2 10.59 11.23 -1.40
N ILE A 3 10.16 10.14 -2.04
CA ILE A 3 10.54 9.73 -3.39
C ILE A 3 9.26 9.55 -4.20
N GLY A 4 9.06 10.38 -5.23
CA GLY A 4 7.83 10.40 -6.02
C GLY A 4 7.01 11.68 -5.76
N ASN A 5 5.71 11.64 -6.08
CA ASN A 5 4.77 12.73 -5.85
C ASN A 5 3.60 12.25 -4.97
N LYS A 6 3.37 12.91 -3.82
CA LYS A 6 2.29 12.52 -2.90
C LYS A 6 0.91 12.62 -3.52
N GLU A 7 0.70 13.50 -4.49
CA GLU A 7 -0.57 13.69 -5.18
C GLU A 7 -0.94 12.48 -6.07
N THR A 8 0.03 11.65 -6.42
CA THR A 8 -0.13 10.47 -7.26
C THR A 8 0.40 9.24 -6.52
N PHE A 9 1.70 8.98 -6.58
CA PHE A 9 2.37 7.97 -5.78
C PHE A 9 3.74 8.43 -5.27
N ALA A 10 3.99 8.21 -3.99
CA ALA A 10 5.31 8.38 -3.42
C ALA A 10 5.61 7.35 -2.33
N VAL A 11 6.89 7.19 -2.04
CA VAL A 11 7.36 6.50 -0.84
C VAL A 11 7.98 7.54 0.07
N GLU A 12 7.54 7.56 1.32
CA GLU A 12 8.25 8.28 2.38
C GLU A 12 9.05 7.27 3.18
N LEU A 13 10.36 7.50 3.30
CA LEU A 13 11.25 6.57 3.99
C LEU A 13 12.38 7.28 4.75
N ILE A 14 12.85 6.62 5.80
CA ILE A 14 14.02 7.01 6.58
C ILE A 14 14.88 5.75 6.74
N ALA A 15 15.99 5.67 6.01
CA ALA A 15 16.95 4.57 6.14
C ALA A 15 17.84 4.76 7.37
N ASN A 16 18.20 3.67 8.03
CA ASN A 16 19.11 3.67 9.16
C ASN A 16 20.55 3.89 8.67
N GLU A 17 21.26 4.87 9.22
CA GLU A 17 22.62 5.23 8.83
C GLU A 17 23.63 4.08 8.98
N ASN A 18 23.44 3.23 9.98
CA ASN A 18 24.34 2.10 10.27
C ASN A 18 23.98 0.84 9.47
N ASN A 19 22.75 0.74 8.97
CA ASN A 19 22.28 -0.37 8.14
C ASN A 19 21.19 0.12 7.18
N PRO A 20 21.56 0.56 5.97
CA PRO A 20 20.61 1.15 5.00
C PRO A 20 19.46 0.25 4.58
N LYS A 21 19.54 -1.06 4.86
CA LYS A 21 18.46 -2.01 4.59
C LYS A 21 17.34 -1.98 5.63
N MET A 22 17.58 -1.37 6.79
CA MET A 22 16.59 -1.17 7.85
C MET A 22 16.15 0.29 7.87
N GLY A 23 14.91 0.55 8.25
CA GLY A 23 14.41 1.91 8.37
C GLY A 23 12.91 1.97 8.58
N TYR A 24 12.35 3.15 8.37
CA TYR A 24 10.93 3.41 8.49
C TYR A 24 10.40 3.78 7.12
N GLY A 25 9.17 3.41 6.80
CA GLY A 25 8.57 3.86 5.55
C GLY A 25 7.08 3.63 5.43
N LYS A 26 6.46 4.46 4.59
CA LYS A 26 5.04 4.35 4.21
C LYS A 26 4.84 4.73 2.75
N LEU A 27 3.75 4.26 2.18
CA LEU A 27 3.31 4.65 0.84
C LEU A 27 2.43 5.89 0.94
N TRP A 28 2.56 6.80 -0.01
CA TRP A 28 1.61 7.87 -0.29
C TRP A 28 0.86 7.54 -1.58
N LEU A 29 -0.46 7.63 -1.51
CA LEU A 29 -1.42 7.26 -2.54
C LEU A 29 -2.46 8.38 -2.59
N GLN A 30 -2.36 9.28 -3.57
CA GLN A 30 -3.27 10.44 -3.73
C GLN A 30 -3.48 11.25 -2.44
N ASN A 31 -2.38 11.69 -1.82
CA ASN A 31 -2.30 12.45 -0.57
C ASN A 31 -2.78 11.72 0.70
N SER A 32 -3.30 10.51 0.57
CA SER A 32 -3.45 9.58 1.68
C SER A 32 -2.21 8.71 1.83
N PHE A 33 -2.05 8.05 2.97
CA PHE A 33 -0.91 7.17 3.21
C PHE A 33 -1.31 5.77 3.63
N LEU A 34 -0.53 4.76 3.26
CA LEU A 34 -0.71 3.37 3.66
C LEU A 34 0.51 2.91 4.46
N GLY A 35 0.25 2.40 5.67
CA GLY A 35 1.26 2.00 6.64
C GLY A 35 1.61 3.09 7.64
N THR A 36 2.79 3.00 8.27
CA THR A 36 3.26 3.95 9.29
C THR A 36 4.76 4.23 9.17
N SER A 37 5.18 5.46 9.46
CA SER A 37 6.60 5.81 9.61
C SER A 37 7.14 5.55 11.02
N GLU A 38 6.38 4.88 11.89
CA GLU A 38 6.77 4.60 13.29
C GLU A 38 7.28 3.15 13.51
N ASP A 39 7.10 2.25 12.53
CA ASP A 39 7.56 0.86 12.61
C ASP A 39 8.92 0.65 11.92
N LEU A 40 9.86 0.02 12.63
CA LEU A 40 11.19 -0.27 12.08
C LEU A 40 11.13 -1.55 11.27
N ILE A 41 11.35 -1.43 9.96
CA ILE A 41 11.21 -2.52 9.00
C ILE A 41 12.51 -2.78 8.22
N TYR A 42 12.66 -4.01 7.74
CA TYR A 42 13.57 -4.34 6.65
C TYR A 42 13.01 -3.80 5.34
N LEU A 43 13.54 -2.68 4.85
CA LEU A 43 12.99 -1.90 3.74
C LEU A 43 12.87 -2.73 2.45
N ASN A 44 13.88 -3.53 2.13
CA ASN A 44 13.80 -4.36 0.92
C ASN A 44 12.77 -5.50 1.07
N GLY A 45 12.77 -6.21 2.20
CA GLY A 45 11.86 -7.35 2.35
C GLY A 45 10.40 -6.98 2.65
N TYR A 46 10.12 -5.77 3.14
CA TYR A 46 8.76 -5.36 3.49
C TYR A 46 8.24 -4.24 2.60
N LEU A 47 8.95 -3.11 2.51
CA LEU A 47 8.49 -1.97 1.71
C LEU A 47 8.56 -2.26 0.20
N ILE A 48 9.68 -2.81 -0.30
CA ILE A 48 9.77 -3.16 -1.73
C ILE A 48 8.84 -4.32 -2.07
N SER A 49 8.78 -5.36 -1.23
CA SER A 49 7.84 -6.49 -1.45
C SER A 49 6.38 -6.04 -1.51
N LEU A 50 5.96 -5.07 -0.68
CA LEU A 50 4.62 -4.49 -0.75
C LEU A 50 4.37 -3.81 -2.10
N ILE A 51 5.33 -3.01 -2.58
CA ILE A 51 5.21 -2.35 -3.89
C ILE A 51 5.17 -3.40 -5.01
N ASP A 52 5.96 -4.47 -4.90
CA ASP A 52 5.93 -5.59 -5.84
C ASP A 52 4.60 -6.32 -5.85
N GLU A 53 4.00 -6.56 -4.69
CA GLU A 53 2.68 -7.17 -4.58
C GLU A 53 1.62 -6.32 -5.27
N ILE A 54 1.65 -5.00 -5.06
CA ILE A 54 0.78 -4.03 -5.73
C ILE A 54 1.01 -4.04 -7.25
N ILE A 55 2.27 -3.97 -7.72
CA ILE A 55 2.63 -4.01 -9.15
C ILE A 55 2.13 -5.30 -9.83
N ASN A 56 2.18 -6.42 -9.12
CA ASN A 56 1.80 -7.73 -9.63
C ASN A 56 0.32 -8.06 -9.46
N SER A 57 -0.52 -7.08 -9.11
CA SER A 57 -1.98 -7.25 -9.02
C SER A 57 -2.58 -7.84 -10.29
N LYS A 58 -3.65 -8.63 -10.14
CA LYS A 58 -4.41 -9.17 -11.27
C LYS A 58 -5.31 -8.12 -11.90
N GLU A 59 -5.64 -8.29 -13.17
CA GLU A 59 -6.70 -7.54 -13.82
C GLU A 59 -8.04 -7.75 -13.10
N ILE A 60 -8.82 -6.68 -12.97
CA ILE A 60 -10.16 -6.75 -12.40
C ILE A 60 -11.08 -7.58 -13.29
N ASN A 61 -11.92 -8.41 -12.67
CA ASN A 61 -12.96 -9.12 -13.40
C ASN A 61 -14.08 -8.14 -13.82
N PHE A 62 -14.58 -8.29 -15.05
CA PHE A 62 -15.70 -7.54 -15.62
C PHE A 62 -16.94 -7.39 -14.69
N GLU A 63 -17.24 -8.39 -13.85
CA GLU A 63 -18.34 -8.32 -12.87
C GLU A 63 -18.13 -7.24 -11.78
N LEU A 64 -16.88 -6.88 -11.51
CA LEU A 64 -16.50 -5.85 -10.57
C LEU A 64 -16.33 -4.48 -11.23
N GLU A 65 -16.05 -4.42 -12.54
CA GLU A 65 -15.79 -3.17 -13.26
C GLU A 65 -16.96 -2.16 -13.24
N ASN A 66 -18.20 -2.67 -13.13
CA ASN A 66 -19.40 -1.85 -13.11
C ASN A 66 -19.78 -1.33 -11.71
N ARG A 67 -18.96 -1.61 -10.69
CA ARG A 67 -19.19 -1.22 -9.30
C ARG A 67 -18.30 -0.03 -8.93
N ASN A 68 -18.70 0.72 -7.91
CA ASN A 68 -17.79 1.71 -7.32
C ASN A 68 -16.76 1.04 -6.40
N GLU A 69 -15.71 1.78 -6.03
CA GLU A 69 -14.56 1.28 -5.29
C GLU A 69 -14.93 0.76 -3.89
N ILE A 70 -15.92 1.37 -3.24
CA ILE A 70 -16.44 0.94 -1.94
C ILE A 70 -17.14 -0.42 -2.08
N GLU A 71 -18.00 -0.57 -3.09
CA GLU A 71 -18.68 -1.84 -3.39
C GLU A 71 -17.68 -2.94 -3.76
N ILE A 72 -16.65 -2.61 -4.55
CA ILE A 72 -15.58 -3.56 -4.89
C ILE A 72 -14.86 -3.99 -3.63
N PHE A 73 -14.49 -3.06 -2.75
CA PHE A 73 -13.84 -3.37 -1.48
C PHE A 73 -14.66 -4.36 -0.65
N GLU A 74 -15.95 -4.12 -0.46
CA GLU A 74 -16.82 -5.00 0.34
C GLU A 74 -17.01 -6.38 -0.31
N VAL A 75 -17.11 -6.45 -1.65
CA VAL A 75 -17.16 -7.73 -2.37
C VAL A 75 -15.85 -8.51 -2.19
N LEU A 76 -14.70 -7.85 -2.34
CA LEU A 76 -13.39 -8.48 -2.18
C LEU A 76 -13.17 -8.95 -0.73
N LYS A 77 -13.62 -8.17 0.25
CA LYS A 77 -13.61 -8.52 1.67
C LYS A 77 -14.44 -9.76 2.01
N SER A 78 -15.64 -9.85 1.43
CA SER A 78 -16.53 -11.00 1.67
C SER A 78 -15.93 -12.32 1.18
N LYS A 79 -15.05 -12.28 0.17
CA LYS A 79 -14.26 -13.40 -0.31
C LYS A 79 -13.02 -13.52 0.58
N SER A 80 -13.04 -14.42 1.56
CA SER A 80 -11.99 -14.54 2.60
C SER A 80 -10.56 -14.16 2.14
N LYS A 81 -9.86 -13.29 2.88
CA LYS A 81 -8.55 -12.68 2.53
C LYS A 81 -7.51 -13.68 1.97
N LYS A 82 -7.50 -14.94 2.45
CA LYS A 82 -6.60 -16.01 1.96
C LYS A 82 -6.95 -16.60 0.59
N ARG A 83 -8.07 -16.20 -0.01
CA ARG A 83 -8.59 -16.71 -1.29
C ARG A 83 -8.91 -15.60 -2.28
N SER A 84 -8.80 -14.33 -1.90
CA SER A 84 -8.96 -13.23 -2.84
C SER A 84 -7.65 -13.04 -3.60
N ASP A 85 -7.71 -13.27 -4.90
CA ASP A 85 -6.62 -13.00 -5.85
C ASP A 85 -6.16 -11.53 -5.87
N TYR A 86 -6.93 -10.65 -5.23
CA TYR A 86 -6.71 -9.21 -5.16
C TYR A 86 -6.22 -8.75 -3.78
N ALA A 87 -6.11 -9.66 -2.81
CA ALA A 87 -5.66 -9.28 -1.48
C ALA A 87 -4.17 -8.95 -1.51
N VAL A 88 -3.82 -7.79 -0.93
CA VAL A 88 -2.44 -7.46 -0.60
C VAL A 88 -2.25 -7.91 0.85
N ILE A 89 -1.46 -8.97 1.03
CA ILE A 89 -1.16 -9.54 2.34
C ILE A 89 -0.32 -8.55 3.14
N GLY A 90 0.48 -7.73 2.44
CA GLY A 90 1.24 -6.65 3.05
C GLY A 90 2.37 -7.16 3.93
N SER A 91 2.87 -6.26 4.77
CA SER A 91 3.99 -6.50 5.70
C SER A 91 3.70 -5.89 7.07
N THR A 92 4.65 -5.98 8.01
CA THR A 92 4.47 -5.61 9.42
C THR A 92 3.96 -4.18 9.60
N PHE A 93 4.44 -3.21 8.82
CA PHE A 93 4.02 -1.81 8.94
C PHE A 93 2.63 -1.53 8.33
N THR A 94 1.96 -2.54 7.78
CA THR A 94 0.65 -2.47 7.12
C THR A 94 -0.36 -3.48 7.67
N ASP A 95 -0.02 -4.20 8.73
CA ASP A 95 -0.85 -5.27 9.31
C ASP A 95 -2.18 -4.75 9.91
N ASP A 96 -2.18 -3.49 10.36
CA ASP A 96 -3.36 -2.75 10.79
C ASP A 96 -4.34 -2.43 9.65
N PHE A 97 -4.03 -2.79 8.39
CA PHE A 97 -4.85 -2.48 7.23
C PHE A 97 -5.41 -3.74 6.55
N GLU A 98 -6.63 -3.58 6.04
CA GLU A 98 -7.20 -4.46 5.04
C GLU A 98 -7.00 -3.81 3.67
N ILE A 99 -6.26 -4.49 2.79
CA ILE A 99 -5.76 -3.92 1.54
C ILE A 99 -6.09 -4.86 0.38
N TYR A 100 -6.58 -4.29 -0.70
CA TYR A 100 -6.79 -4.97 -1.97
C TYR A 100 -6.19 -4.13 -3.11
N SER A 101 -5.76 -4.79 -4.19
CA SER A 101 -5.34 -4.09 -5.39
C SER A 101 -5.66 -4.88 -6.65
N TYR A 102 -5.90 -4.16 -7.74
CA TYR A 102 -6.19 -4.72 -9.06
C TYR A 102 -5.68 -3.81 -10.17
N LYS A 103 -5.39 -4.40 -11.33
CA LYS A 103 -5.07 -3.67 -12.56
C LYS A 103 -6.33 -3.30 -13.31
N LYS A 104 -6.35 -2.10 -13.85
CA LYS A 104 -7.35 -1.61 -14.81
C LYS A 104 -6.63 -0.68 -15.78
N ASP A 105 -6.64 -1.05 -17.05
CA ASP A 105 -5.85 -0.39 -18.09
C ASP A 105 -4.36 -0.30 -17.69
N ASP A 106 -3.71 0.84 -17.90
CA ASP A 106 -2.31 1.11 -17.52
C ASP A 106 -2.14 1.58 -16.06
N SER A 107 -3.14 1.34 -15.21
CA SER A 107 -3.16 1.76 -13.81
C SER A 107 -3.44 0.62 -12.84
N ILE A 108 -3.02 0.83 -11.60
CA ILE A 108 -3.35 -0.02 -10.47
C ILE A 108 -4.27 0.77 -9.55
N ILE A 109 -5.38 0.14 -9.18
CA ILE A 109 -6.26 0.65 -8.15
C ILE A 109 -5.88 -0.06 -6.86
N VAL A 110 -5.57 0.72 -5.83
CA VAL A 110 -5.33 0.23 -4.48
C VAL A 110 -6.50 0.66 -3.63
N LEU A 111 -7.11 -0.29 -2.90
CA LEU A 111 -8.20 -0.07 -1.96
C LEU A 111 -7.70 -0.44 -0.56
N TRP A 112 -7.96 0.37 0.45
CA TRP A 112 -7.56 0.02 1.81
C TRP A 112 -8.48 0.60 2.87
N LYS A 113 -8.48 -0.04 4.04
CA LYS A 113 -9.18 0.40 5.23
C LYS A 113 -8.37 0.06 6.46
N LEU A 114 -8.28 0.98 7.40
CA LEU A 114 -7.72 0.69 8.73
C LEU A 114 -8.65 -0.26 9.49
N MET A 115 -8.12 -1.38 9.96
CA MET A 115 -8.83 -2.39 10.73
C MET A 115 -8.93 -1.95 12.19
N HIS A 116 -10.10 -2.16 12.80
CA HIS A 116 -10.35 -1.77 14.19
C HIS A 116 -10.61 -2.97 15.07
N GLU A 117 -9.57 -3.45 15.76
CA GLU A 117 -9.80 -4.38 16.89
C GLU A 117 -8.84 -4.23 18.08
N LYS A 118 -7.81 -3.37 18.05
CA LYS A 118 -6.86 -3.21 19.18
C LYS A 118 -6.45 -1.77 19.44
N GLU A 119 -5.91 -1.52 20.64
CA GLU A 119 -5.25 -0.27 21.00
C GLU A 119 -4.17 0.07 19.97
N MET A 120 -4.45 1.09 19.15
CA MET A 120 -3.54 1.52 18.09
C MET A 120 -2.23 2.03 18.72
N ILE A 121 -1.13 1.33 18.46
CA ILE A 121 0.17 1.61 19.09
C ILE A 121 0.78 2.87 18.46
N PHE A 122 0.67 3.01 17.13
CA PHE A 122 1.24 4.10 16.36
C PHE A 122 0.38 5.37 16.42
N ASN A 123 1.01 6.52 16.68
CA ASN A 123 0.30 7.79 16.83
C ASN A 123 -0.28 8.31 15.51
N GLU A 124 0.40 8.08 14.39
CA GLU A 124 -0.07 8.42 13.04
C GLU A 124 -1.41 7.74 12.75
N LEU A 125 -1.61 6.52 13.25
CA LEU A 125 -2.81 5.73 12.98
C LEU A 125 -3.98 6.07 13.91
N LYS A 126 -3.75 6.70 15.08
CA LYS A 126 -4.82 7.05 16.04
C LYS A 126 -5.85 8.04 15.47
N LYS A 127 -5.42 8.92 14.56
CA LYS A 127 -6.28 9.94 13.91
C LYS A 127 -6.58 9.59 12.45
N TYR A 128 -6.20 8.39 12.02
CA TYR A 128 -6.34 7.96 10.64
C TYR A 128 -7.81 7.70 10.29
N SER A 129 -8.18 7.95 9.03
CA SER A 129 -9.57 7.76 8.58
C SER A 129 -9.99 6.30 8.70
N LYS A 130 -11.20 6.09 9.20
CA LYS A 130 -11.83 4.77 9.36
C LYS A 130 -12.63 4.36 8.11
N GLU A 131 -12.75 5.28 7.16
CA GLU A 131 -13.45 5.07 5.90
C GLU A 131 -12.60 4.23 4.95
N ILE A 132 -13.26 3.61 3.97
CA ILE A 132 -12.57 2.95 2.87
C ILE A 132 -11.93 4.02 2.01
N GLN A 133 -10.65 3.84 1.72
CA GLN A 133 -9.88 4.71 0.86
C GLN A 133 -9.47 3.96 -0.39
N PHE A 134 -9.24 4.71 -1.45
CA PHE A 134 -8.71 4.17 -2.69
C PHE A 134 -7.83 5.19 -3.40
N ALA A 135 -6.99 4.69 -4.28
CA ALA A 135 -6.19 5.50 -5.19
C ALA A 135 -6.01 4.77 -6.51
N THR A 136 -6.00 5.54 -7.60
CA THR A 136 -5.58 5.07 -8.92
C THR A 136 -4.18 5.57 -9.17
N VAL A 137 -3.25 4.64 -9.41
CA VAL A 137 -1.84 4.93 -9.61
C VAL A 137 -1.39 4.40 -10.97
N PRO A 138 -0.77 5.21 -11.84
CA PRO A 138 -0.18 4.71 -13.08
C PRO A 138 0.91 3.66 -12.79
N LEU A 139 0.88 2.53 -13.51
CA LEU A 139 1.83 1.43 -13.29
C LEU A 139 3.29 1.90 -13.44
N PHE A 140 3.56 2.72 -14.45
CA PHE A 140 4.92 3.24 -14.68
C PHE A 140 5.45 4.06 -13.50
N GLU A 141 4.57 4.73 -12.75
CA GLU A 141 4.98 5.55 -11.61
C GLU A 141 5.42 4.70 -10.42
N LEU A 142 4.69 3.60 -10.15
CA LEU A 142 5.08 2.60 -9.15
C LEU A 142 6.46 2.04 -9.46
N GLU A 143 6.72 1.65 -10.72
CA GLU A 143 8.00 1.09 -11.15
C GLU A 143 9.17 2.09 -11.02
N ILE A 144 8.96 3.35 -11.42
CA ILE A 144 9.98 4.41 -11.30
C ILE A 144 10.30 4.68 -9.84
N VAL A 145 9.29 4.84 -8.99
CA VAL A 145 9.50 5.11 -7.56
C VAL A 145 10.16 3.91 -6.89
N LYS A 146 9.72 2.68 -7.18
CA LYS A 146 10.37 1.45 -6.68
C LYS A 146 11.86 1.42 -7.02
N LYS A 147 12.23 1.69 -8.27
CA LYS A 147 13.62 1.70 -8.72
C LYS A 147 14.45 2.72 -7.92
N LYS A 148 13.94 3.94 -7.74
CA LYS A 148 14.62 4.99 -6.97
C LYS A 148 14.77 4.63 -5.49
N VAL A 149 13.76 3.96 -4.90
CA VAL A 149 13.85 3.47 -3.52
C VAL A 149 14.95 2.42 -3.41
N LEU A 150 15.02 1.46 -4.34
CA LEU A 150 16.06 0.44 -4.38
C LEU A 150 17.47 1.05 -4.45
N GLU A 151 17.68 2.10 -5.25
CA GLU A 151 18.97 2.80 -5.34
C GLU A 151 19.46 3.40 -4.00
N ILE A 152 18.56 3.60 -3.03
CA ILE A 152 18.87 4.21 -1.72
C ILE A 152 19.10 3.16 -0.63
N ILE A 153 18.41 2.02 -0.72
CA ILE A 153 18.39 0.99 0.35
C ILE A 153 19.28 -0.22 0.04
N THR A 154 19.96 -0.21 -1.12
CA THR A 154 20.90 -1.26 -1.55
C THR A 154 22.33 -0.83 -1.32
#